data_AF-A0A150IVK5-F1
#
_entry.id   AF-A0A150IVK5-F1
#
_cell.length_a   1.000
_cell.length_b   1.000
_cell.length_c   1.000
_cell.angle_alpha   90.00
_cell.angle_beta   90.00
_cell.angle_gamma   90.00
#
_symmetry.space_group_name_H-M   'P 1'
#
loop_
_entity.id
_entity.type
_entity.pdbx_description
1 polymer ?
#
loop_
_entity_poly.entity_id
_entity_poly.type
_entity_poly.pdbx_seq_one_letter_code
_entity_poly.pdbx_strand_id
1 'polypeptide(L)'
;MQAKQLESYRLDAVAFEELGERKIHVPSGVAPLWRNEPDKLVEYNVKDVELCIGIDKKNNIIEFYREIAKYVGCHMERTLASSLVVDTYVLRKAHGKYVLPSKNYAAEGEEFKGATVFEPSSGVFENVVVFDLKSLYPMSMMTLNASMETKDPNGENISPNGVRFKKEPDGITRELISDLLKQRDEKKRLRNTFPHGSRDYEVLDMQQNVIKVIMNTYYGVSGFPKFRLYDRDIGSAVTATGRAIIEFTKNVVEEMGYSILYGDTDSVLISFGKKFKSNEEIIQTSKTIESVLNKKYDTFAKDVLKVDKHYFSTKFEKLYDRFFQAGKKKRYAGHLVWKEGVDADKIDIVGFETRRSDTPPVVKEILTTVINMIVKGEPESNVQMYVKEVVRKYRRGEYPLEQIGIPSGISKKFEEYKNHDIRVRASEYSNVNFGTNFTAGSKPKRVYIRSISDRKYPKTDVVAFEFSEQIPKEFIIDYETMLNKTLRDPIMRIIEPLGWTWTDMDPTRTSLAQFGIDI
;
A
#
# COMPACT_ATOMS: atom_id res chain seq x y z
N MET A 1 -4.17 -9.12 9.58
CA MET A 1 -2.87 -8.75 8.97
C MET A 1 -3.10 -7.78 7.82
N GLN A 2 -2.29 -6.73 7.68
CA GLN A 2 -2.18 -6.06 6.38
C GLN A 2 -1.44 -7.01 5.45
N ALA A 3 -1.97 -7.26 4.24
CA ALA A 3 -1.28 -8.08 3.26
C ALA A 3 0.07 -7.42 2.92
N LYS A 4 1.17 -8.10 3.22
CA LYS A 4 2.51 -7.66 2.80
C LYS A 4 2.56 -7.82 1.28
N GLN A 5 2.74 -6.73 0.54
CA GLN A 5 2.86 -6.81 -0.90
C GLN A 5 4.23 -7.40 -1.23
N LEU A 6 4.25 -8.65 -1.69
CA LEU A 6 5.48 -9.36 -2.04
C LEU A 6 5.87 -9.12 -3.50
N GLU A 7 7.16 -9.23 -3.79
CA GLU A 7 7.67 -9.11 -5.17
C GLU A 7 7.13 -10.21 -6.08
N SER A 8 6.94 -11.41 -5.52
CA SER A 8 6.36 -12.57 -6.17
C SER A 8 5.55 -13.35 -5.14
N TYR A 9 4.40 -13.89 -5.57
CA TYR A 9 3.54 -14.77 -4.76
C TYR A 9 3.77 -16.26 -5.07
N ARG A 10 4.83 -16.60 -5.82
CA ARG A 10 5.26 -18.01 -5.99
C ARG A 10 5.81 -18.53 -4.66
N LEU A 11 5.53 -19.79 -4.35
CA LEU A 11 5.94 -20.42 -3.10
C LEU A 11 7.44 -20.23 -2.78
N ASP A 12 8.34 -20.39 -3.76
CA ASP A 12 9.79 -20.18 -3.55
C ASP A 12 10.14 -18.78 -3.03
N ALA A 13 9.54 -17.75 -3.64
CA ALA A 13 9.82 -16.37 -3.26
C ALA A 13 9.24 -16.03 -1.89
N VAL A 14 8.01 -16.49 -1.61
CA VAL A 14 7.36 -16.31 -0.31
C VAL A 14 8.13 -17.06 0.79
N ALA A 15 8.51 -18.31 0.52
CA ALA A 15 9.26 -19.15 1.45
C ALA A 15 10.62 -18.55 1.81
N PHE A 16 11.33 -17.94 0.87
CA PHE A 16 12.61 -17.31 1.18
C PHE A 16 12.45 -16.05 2.01
N GLU A 17 11.48 -15.21 1.67
CA GLU A 17 11.20 -13.99 2.44
C GLU A 17 10.73 -14.33 3.86
N GLU A 18 9.92 -15.38 4.01
CA GLU A 18 9.34 -15.75 5.30
C GLU A 18 10.24 -16.67 6.14
N LEU A 19 10.92 -17.62 5.53
CA LEU A 19 11.66 -18.67 6.23
C LEU A 19 13.17 -18.63 5.96
N GLY A 20 13.64 -17.88 4.96
CA GLY A 20 15.02 -17.95 4.46
C GLY A 20 15.31 -19.21 3.64
N GLU A 21 14.28 -19.99 3.31
CA GLU A 21 14.40 -21.28 2.61
C GLU A 21 13.89 -21.19 1.17
N ARG A 22 14.49 -21.99 0.28
CA ARG A 22 14.13 -22.07 -1.15
C ARG A 22 13.49 -23.41 -1.47
N LYS A 23 12.73 -23.44 -2.56
CA LYS A 23 12.34 -24.68 -3.24
C LYS A 23 13.57 -25.36 -3.84
N ILE A 24 13.46 -26.67 -4.06
CA ILE A 24 14.46 -27.41 -4.84
C ILE A 24 14.44 -26.87 -6.28
N HIS A 25 15.62 -26.49 -6.79
CA HIS A 25 15.78 -25.89 -8.11
C HIS A 25 15.72 -26.97 -9.20
N VAL A 26 14.77 -26.84 -10.13
CA VAL A 26 14.55 -27.82 -11.22
C VAL A 26 14.46 -27.08 -12.57
N PRO A 27 15.60 -26.78 -13.23
CA PRO A 27 15.64 -25.94 -14.45
C PRO A 27 14.81 -26.51 -15.60
N SER A 28 14.82 -27.84 -15.77
CA SER A 28 14.15 -28.54 -16.87
C SER A 28 12.67 -28.86 -16.59
N GLY A 29 12.12 -28.36 -15.47
CA GLY A 29 10.78 -28.68 -15.01
C GLY A 29 10.64 -30.07 -14.37
N VAL A 30 9.45 -30.39 -13.86
CA VAL A 30 9.22 -31.62 -13.08
C VAL A 30 9.04 -32.89 -13.93
N ALA A 31 8.69 -32.75 -15.22
CA ALA A 31 8.40 -33.89 -16.09
C ALA A 31 9.60 -34.83 -16.33
N PRO A 32 10.84 -34.33 -16.53
CA PRO A 32 12.02 -35.19 -16.59
C PRO A 32 12.30 -35.94 -15.28
N LEU A 33 12.05 -35.32 -14.12
CA LEU A 33 12.28 -35.97 -12.82
C LEU A 33 11.42 -37.23 -12.66
N TRP A 34 10.17 -37.19 -13.12
CA TRP A 34 9.28 -38.35 -13.08
C TRP A 34 9.86 -39.59 -13.78
N ARG A 35 10.53 -39.39 -14.92
CA ARG A 35 11.05 -40.50 -15.74
C ARG A 35 12.43 -40.97 -15.30
N ASN A 36 13.28 -40.02 -14.89
CA ASN A 36 14.71 -40.26 -14.75
C ASN A 36 15.17 -40.25 -13.28
N GLU A 37 14.47 -39.52 -12.40
CA GLU A 37 14.92 -39.23 -11.03
C GLU A 37 13.73 -39.15 -10.05
N PRO A 38 12.94 -40.24 -9.87
CA PRO A 38 11.72 -40.21 -9.04
C PRO A 38 11.99 -39.87 -7.57
N ASP A 39 13.14 -40.26 -7.03
CA ASP A 39 13.51 -39.92 -5.64
C ASP A 39 13.65 -38.40 -5.45
N LYS A 40 14.29 -37.70 -6.40
CA LYS A 40 14.37 -36.23 -6.38
C LYS A 40 13.00 -35.57 -6.52
N LEU A 41 12.07 -36.19 -7.25
CA LEU A 41 10.70 -35.70 -7.33
C LEU A 41 9.98 -35.82 -5.98
N VAL A 42 10.22 -36.88 -5.23
CA VAL A 42 9.69 -37.03 -3.86
C VAL A 42 10.27 -35.95 -2.95
N GLU A 43 11.59 -35.76 -2.96
CA GLU A 43 12.26 -34.71 -2.18
C GLU A 43 11.71 -33.31 -2.52
N TYR A 44 11.54 -33.00 -3.81
CA TYR A 44 10.94 -31.76 -4.29
C TYR A 44 9.54 -31.53 -3.70
N ASN A 45 8.68 -32.55 -3.73
CA ASN A 45 7.31 -32.43 -3.21
C ASN A 45 7.28 -32.31 -1.68
N VAL A 46 8.12 -33.07 -0.97
CA VAL A 46 8.24 -32.95 0.49
C VAL A 46 8.65 -31.54 0.87
N LYS A 47 9.67 -30.99 0.19
CA LYS A 47 10.14 -29.62 0.45
C LYS A 47 9.02 -28.60 0.24
N ASP A 48 8.24 -28.71 -0.84
CA ASP A 48 7.10 -27.81 -1.08
C ASP A 48 6.08 -27.82 0.06
N VAL A 49 5.78 -29.00 0.62
CA VAL A 49 4.86 -29.16 1.75
C VAL A 49 5.46 -28.59 3.04
N GLU A 50 6.74 -28.86 3.31
CA GLU A 50 7.45 -28.32 4.48
C GLU A 50 7.45 -26.78 4.48
N LEU A 51 7.69 -26.16 3.33
CA LEU A 51 7.65 -24.70 3.18
C LEU A 51 6.25 -24.15 3.49
N CYS A 52 5.18 -24.81 3.00
CA CYS A 52 3.81 -24.40 3.32
C CYS A 52 3.52 -24.47 4.83
N ILE A 53 3.94 -25.56 5.49
CA ILE A 53 3.78 -25.75 6.94
C ILE A 53 4.60 -24.73 7.72
N GLY A 54 5.84 -24.45 7.30
CA GLY A 54 6.71 -23.47 7.94
C GLY A 54 6.12 -22.06 7.89
N ILE A 55 5.58 -21.65 6.73
CA ILE A 55 4.94 -20.34 6.56
C ILE A 55 3.73 -20.21 7.49
N ASP A 56 2.88 -21.24 7.57
CA ASP A 56 1.72 -21.23 8.46
C ASP A 56 2.14 -21.19 9.94
N LYS A 57 3.10 -22.02 10.36
CA LYS A 57 3.60 -22.02 11.75
C LYS A 57 4.17 -20.66 12.17
N LYS A 58 4.95 -20.02 11.29
CA LYS A 58 5.55 -18.71 11.57
C LYS A 58 4.49 -17.61 11.71
N ASN A 59 3.46 -17.63 10.87
CA ASN A 59 2.50 -16.53 10.75
C ASN A 59 1.13 -16.82 11.39
N ASN A 60 0.91 -18.04 11.87
CA ASN A 60 -0.33 -18.52 12.48
C ASN A 60 -1.57 -18.28 11.59
N ILE A 61 -1.46 -18.60 10.30
CA ILE A 61 -2.43 -18.21 9.26
C ILE A 61 -3.76 -18.96 9.47
N ILE A 62 -3.70 -20.28 9.60
CA ILE A 62 -4.89 -21.12 9.76
C ILE A 62 -5.65 -20.76 11.05
N GLU A 63 -4.94 -20.59 12.17
CA GLU A 63 -5.57 -20.22 13.45
C GLU A 63 -6.21 -18.84 13.40
N PHE A 64 -5.59 -17.88 12.71
CA PHE A 64 -6.18 -16.56 12.52
C PHE A 64 -7.54 -16.64 11.80
N TYR A 65 -7.63 -17.40 10.71
CA TYR A 65 -8.89 -17.61 9.99
C TYR A 65 -9.91 -18.45 10.78
N ARG A 66 -9.44 -19.43 11.57
CA ARG A 66 -10.31 -20.15 12.52
C ARG A 66 -10.90 -19.23 13.58
N GLU A 67 -10.13 -18.28 14.09
CA GLU A 67 -10.64 -17.32 15.07
C GLU A 67 -11.64 -16.33 14.45
N ILE A 68 -11.45 -15.92 13.17
CA ILE A 68 -12.50 -15.20 12.42
C ILE A 68 -13.77 -16.04 12.32
N ALA A 69 -13.65 -17.30 11.89
CA ALA A 69 -14.78 -18.22 11.73
C ALA A 69 -15.55 -18.41 13.03
N LYS A 70 -14.85 -18.59 14.15
CA LYS A 70 -15.41 -18.73 15.49
C LYS A 70 -16.10 -17.45 15.96
N TYR A 71 -15.45 -16.30 15.79
CA TYR A 71 -16.00 -15.01 16.20
C TYR A 71 -17.27 -14.66 15.42
N VAL A 72 -17.20 -14.75 14.08
CA VAL A 72 -18.32 -14.44 13.18
C VAL A 72 -19.37 -15.55 13.14
N GLY A 73 -19.02 -16.78 13.51
CA GLY A 73 -19.92 -17.93 13.48
C GLY A 73 -20.24 -18.40 12.07
N CYS A 74 -19.21 -18.54 11.23
CA CYS A 74 -19.32 -19.04 9.86
C CYS A 74 -18.32 -20.17 9.62
N HIS A 75 -18.49 -20.91 8.51
CA HIS A 75 -17.51 -21.91 8.09
C HIS A 75 -16.19 -21.25 7.66
N MET A 76 -15.08 -21.95 7.86
CA MET A 76 -13.74 -21.41 7.62
C MET A 76 -13.54 -20.94 6.17
N GLU A 77 -14.12 -21.62 5.19
CA GLU A 77 -14.03 -21.27 3.77
C GLU A 77 -14.64 -19.90 3.46
N ARG A 78 -15.65 -19.47 4.24
CA ARG A 78 -16.26 -18.14 4.09
C ARG A 78 -15.35 -17.01 4.57
N THR A 79 -14.38 -17.32 5.42
CA THR A 79 -13.45 -16.31 5.96
C THR A 79 -12.48 -15.76 4.92
N LEU A 80 -12.31 -16.47 3.81
CA LEU A 80 -11.50 -16.03 2.67
C LEU A 80 -12.17 -14.91 1.86
N ALA A 81 -13.46 -14.65 2.08
CA ALA A 81 -14.21 -13.58 1.43
C ALA A 81 -14.70 -12.54 2.46
N SER A 82 -13.96 -11.44 2.57
CA SER A 82 -14.22 -10.34 3.52
C SER A 82 -15.67 -9.84 3.55
N SER A 83 -16.34 -9.76 2.40
CA SER A 83 -17.75 -9.34 2.32
C SER A 83 -18.71 -10.36 2.93
N LEU A 84 -18.41 -11.66 2.84
CA LEU A 84 -19.22 -12.72 3.44
C LEU A 84 -19.04 -12.77 4.96
N VAL A 85 -17.82 -12.49 5.45
CA VAL A 85 -17.52 -12.37 6.88
C VAL A 85 -18.38 -11.27 7.51
N VAL A 86 -18.32 -10.07 6.96
CA VAL A 86 -19.09 -8.92 7.49
C VAL A 86 -20.59 -9.16 7.36
N ASP A 87 -21.06 -9.64 6.22
CA ASP A 87 -22.49 -9.91 6.01
C ASP A 87 -23.03 -10.97 7.00
N THR A 88 -22.28 -12.03 7.28
CA THR A 88 -22.68 -13.04 8.27
C THR A 88 -22.71 -12.45 9.68
N TYR A 89 -21.73 -11.61 10.02
CA TYR A 89 -21.69 -10.91 11.30
C TYR A 89 -22.93 -10.01 11.48
N VAL A 90 -23.27 -9.21 10.45
CA VAL A 90 -24.47 -8.35 10.44
C VAL A 90 -25.74 -9.18 10.61
N LEU A 91 -25.91 -10.26 9.83
CA LEU A 91 -27.10 -11.12 9.92
C LEU A 91 -27.30 -11.67 11.33
N ARG A 92 -26.22 -12.17 11.98
CA ARG A 92 -26.31 -12.70 13.34
C ARG A 92 -26.66 -11.62 14.37
N LYS A 93 -26.06 -10.43 14.24
CA LYS A 93 -26.29 -9.32 15.18
C LYS A 93 -27.65 -8.66 14.99
N ALA A 94 -28.17 -8.66 13.77
CA ALA A 94 -29.49 -8.14 13.42
C ALA A 94 -30.64 -9.10 13.74
N HIS A 95 -30.35 -10.40 13.89
CA HIS A 95 -31.36 -11.43 14.08
C HIS A 95 -32.30 -11.12 15.25
N GLY A 96 -33.61 -11.10 14.98
CA GLY A 96 -34.64 -10.78 15.97
C GLY A 96 -34.77 -9.30 16.32
N LYS A 97 -34.00 -8.40 15.69
CA LYS A 97 -34.01 -6.95 15.95
C LYS A 97 -34.34 -6.11 14.71
N TYR A 98 -33.81 -6.49 13.55
CA TYR A 98 -33.96 -5.73 12.31
C TYR A 98 -34.46 -6.61 11.15
N VAL A 99 -35.27 -6.02 10.27
CA VAL A 99 -35.54 -6.56 8.94
C VAL A 99 -34.51 -6.00 7.98
N LEU A 100 -33.69 -6.88 7.41
CA LEU A 100 -32.60 -6.47 6.53
C LEU A 100 -32.98 -6.62 5.05
N PRO A 101 -32.49 -5.74 4.17
CA PRO A 101 -32.74 -5.89 2.74
C PRO A 101 -32.05 -7.14 2.16
N SER A 102 -32.45 -7.51 0.95
CA SER A 102 -31.73 -8.49 0.14
C SER A 102 -30.41 -7.92 -0.38
N LYS A 103 -29.45 -8.79 -0.73
CA LYS A 103 -28.24 -8.33 -1.43
C LYS A 103 -28.61 -7.75 -2.80
N ASN A 104 -27.79 -6.81 -3.30
CA ASN A 104 -28.01 -6.12 -4.57
C ASN A 104 -29.35 -5.37 -4.64
N TYR A 105 -29.93 -4.99 -3.50
CA TYR A 105 -31.17 -4.21 -3.47
C TYR A 105 -30.95 -2.78 -4.00
N ALA A 106 -29.78 -2.19 -3.74
CA ALA A 106 -29.44 -0.89 -4.29
C ALA A 106 -29.19 -1.02 -5.81
N ALA A 107 -29.92 -0.23 -6.59
CA ALA A 107 -29.66 -0.09 -8.03
C ALA A 107 -28.24 0.44 -8.27
N GLU A 108 -27.60 -0.01 -9.34
CA GLU A 108 -26.36 0.61 -9.83
C GLU A 108 -26.64 2.09 -10.09
N GLY A 109 -25.97 2.96 -9.33
CA GLY A 109 -26.09 4.41 -9.44
C GLY A 109 -24.74 5.04 -9.80
N GLU A 110 -24.77 6.31 -10.18
CA GLU A 110 -23.55 7.08 -10.48
C GLU A 110 -22.56 7.10 -9.31
N GLU A 111 -21.26 7.06 -9.62
CA GLU A 111 -20.18 7.17 -8.63
C GLU A 111 -20.32 8.47 -7.82
N PHE A 112 -20.16 8.39 -6.49
CA PHE A 112 -20.15 9.56 -5.62
C PHE A 112 -18.73 10.05 -5.34
N LYS A 113 -18.58 11.35 -5.02
CA LYS A 113 -17.26 11.96 -4.76
C LYS A 113 -16.55 11.28 -3.59
N GLY A 114 -15.33 10.81 -3.84
CA GLY A 114 -14.45 10.15 -2.86
C GLY A 114 -13.75 11.11 -1.88
N ALA A 115 -12.65 10.65 -1.27
CA ALA A 115 -11.86 11.40 -0.29
C ALA A 115 -11.30 12.73 -0.83
N THR A 116 -11.02 13.68 0.07
CA THR A 116 -10.21 14.87 -0.26
C THR A 116 -8.74 14.48 -0.17
N VAL A 117 -7.96 14.98 -1.13
CA VAL A 117 -6.51 15.03 -1.03
C VAL A 117 -6.12 16.45 -1.36
N PHE A 118 -5.43 17.11 -0.44
CA PHE A 118 -4.92 18.47 -0.66
C PHE A 118 -3.90 18.46 -1.80
N GLU A 119 -3.78 19.61 -2.47
CA GLU A 119 -2.75 19.75 -3.48
C GLU A 119 -1.37 19.63 -2.80
N PRO A 120 -0.54 18.66 -3.20
CA PRO A 120 0.73 18.42 -2.55
C PRO A 120 1.71 19.55 -2.84
N SER A 121 2.39 20.03 -1.80
CA SER A 121 3.57 20.88 -1.97
C SER A 121 4.65 20.14 -2.77
N SER A 122 5.67 20.82 -3.29
CA SER A 122 6.80 20.19 -3.99
C SER A 122 8.11 20.62 -3.38
N GLY A 123 9.05 19.68 -3.24
CA GLY A 123 10.40 19.95 -2.73
C GLY A 123 10.69 19.29 -1.39
N VAL A 124 11.65 19.87 -0.65
CA VAL A 124 12.14 19.36 0.64
C VAL A 124 11.72 20.29 1.76
N PHE A 125 11.25 19.69 2.85
CA PHE A 125 10.74 20.37 4.04
C PHE A 125 11.38 19.79 5.30
N GLU A 126 11.65 20.65 6.27
CA GLU A 126 12.24 20.27 7.56
C GLU A 126 11.17 20.14 8.64
N ASN A 127 11.37 19.22 9.57
CA ASN A 127 10.55 19.01 10.77
C ASN A 127 9.06 18.86 10.44
N VAL A 128 8.73 17.79 9.71
CA VAL A 128 7.37 17.49 9.27
C VAL A 128 6.71 16.50 10.21
N VAL A 129 5.58 16.89 10.79
CA VAL A 129 4.80 16.06 11.71
C VAL A 129 3.52 15.57 11.05
N VAL A 130 3.13 14.33 11.35
CA VAL A 130 1.94 13.68 10.80
C VAL A 130 0.89 13.51 11.89
N PHE A 131 -0.31 14.03 11.63
CA PHE A 131 -1.50 13.81 12.41
C PHE A 131 -2.47 12.91 11.64
N ASP A 132 -2.94 11.83 12.25
CA ASP A 132 -3.85 10.86 11.64
C ASP A 132 -5.17 10.78 12.41
N LEU A 133 -6.30 10.92 11.70
CA LEU A 133 -7.63 10.76 12.27
C LEU A 133 -7.98 9.27 12.40
N LYS A 134 -8.18 8.83 13.64
CA LYS A 134 -8.43 7.41 13.94
C LYS A 134 -9.73 6.94 13.32
N SER A 135 -9.63 5.99 12.40
CA SER A 135 -10.80 5.31 11.81
C SER A 135 -11.84 6.29 11.27
N LEU A 136 -11.38 7.31 10.53
CA LEU A 136 -12.19 8.46 10.11
C LEU A 136 -13.60 8.08 9.65
N TYR A 137 -13.74 7.14 8.73
CA TYR A 137 -15.03 6.80 8.16
C TYR A 137 -15.97 6.02 9.11
N PRO A 138 -15.53 4.96 9.81
CA PRO A 138 -16.30 4.40 10.93
C PRO A 138 -16.74 5.47 11.94
N MET A 139 -15.85 6.40 12.31
CA MET A 139 -16.18 7.43 13.29
C MET A 139 -17.17 8.47 12.73
N SER A 140 -17.13 8.76 11.44
CA SER A 140 -18.16 9.55 10.75
C SER A 140 -19.52 8.86 10.79
N MET A 141 -19.58 7.56 10.53
CA MET A 141 -20.82 6.78 10.62
C MET A 141 -21.38 6.78 12.04
N MET A 142 -20.53 6.53 13.04
CA MET A 142 -20.93 6.57 14.44
C MET A 142 -21.40 7.96 14.86
N THR A 143 -20.69 9.02 14.47
CA THR A 143 -21.04 10.40 14.86
C THR A 143 -22.40 10.80 14.27
N LEU A 144 -22.63 10.54 12.98
CA LEU A 144 -23.88 10.90 12.30
C LEU A 144 -25.06 10.00 12.66
N ASN A 145 -24.84 8.82 13.28
CA ASN A 145 -25.81 7.72 13.34
C ASN A 145 -26.13 7.17 11.94
N ALA A 146 -25.17 7.10 11.03
CA ALA A 146 -25.44 6.82 9.62
C ALA A 146 -25.75 5.33 9.39
N SER A 147 -27.05 5.00 9.30
CA SER A 147 -27.61 3.68 8.98
C SER A 147 -28.86 3.84 8.11
N MET A 148 -29.31 2.77 7.46
CA MET A 148 -30.42 2.86 6.50
C MET A 148 -31.73 3.28 7.18
N GLU A 149 -31.98 2.74 8.36
CA GLU A 149 -33.19 2.95 9.17
C GLU A 149 -33.18 4.27 9.96
N THR A 150 -32.01 4.89 10.10
CA THR A 150 -31.86 6.20 10.73
C THR A 150 -31.80 7.33 9.71
N LYS A 151 -31.55 7.03 8.42
CA LYS A 151 -31.60 8.01 7.32
C LYS A 151 -33.03 8.55 7.19
N ASP A 152 -33.21 9.83 7.46
CA ASP A 152 -34.52 10.49 7.48
C ASP A 152 -34.37 11.96 7.04
N PRO A 153 -35.14 12.47 6.06
CA PRO A 153 -35.13 13.87 5.66
C PRO A 153 -35.42 14.87 6.80
N ASN A 154 -36.10 14.44 7.86
CA ASN A 154 -36.37 15.23 9.05
C ASN A 154 -35.38 14.97 10.20
N GLY A 155 -34.34 14.16 9.95
CA GLY A 155 -33.31 13.86 10.94
C GLY A 155 -32.58 15.11 11.44
N GLU A 156 -32.20 15.06 12.71
CA GLU A 156 -31.54 16.16 13.43
C GLU A 156 -30.05 16.24 13.12
N ASN A 157 -29.39 15.09 12.94
CA ASN A 157 -27.98 15.04 12.57
C ASN A 157 -27.86 15.32 11.07
N ILE A 158 -27.00 16.26 10.68
CA ILE A 158 -26.89 16.73 9.30
C ILE A 158 -25.46 16.51 8.82
N SER A 159 -25.28 15.76 7.74
CA SER A 159 -23.98 15.65 7.09
C SER A 159 -23.69 16.86 6.18
N PRO A 160 -22.42 17.15 5.83
CA PRO A 160 -22.08 18.34 5.05
C PRO A 160 -22.69 18.42 3.65
N ASN A 161 -23.13 17.28 3.08
CA ASN A 161 -23.83 17.25 1.79
C ASN A 161 -25.38 17.26 1.95
N GLY A 162 -25.89 17.48 3.17
CA GLY A 162 -27.31 17.64 3.46
C GLY A 162 -28.07 16.34 3.78
N VAL A 163 -27.43 15.16 3.71
CA VAL A 163 -28.08 13.90 4.13
C VAL A 163 -28.29 13.95 5.64
N ARG A 164 -29.48 13.57 6.09
CA ARG A 164 -29.92 13.68 7.48
C ARG A 164 -30.18 12.33 8.11
N PHE A 165 -29.94 12.27 9.41
CA PHE A 165 -30.09 11.06 10.21
C PHE A 165 -30.73 11.37 11.55
N LYS A 166 -31.57 10.45 12.04
CA LYS A 166 -32.14 10.52 13.38
C LYS A 166 -31.04 10.43 14.43
N LYS A 167 -31.18 11.22 15.50
CA LYS A 167 -30.27 11.15 16.65
C LYS A 167 -30.42 9.84 17.42
N GLU A 168 -31.66 9.42 17.65
CA GLU A 168 -32.07 8.22 18.38
C GLU A 168 -33.23 7.52 17.66
N PRO A 169 -33.38 6.18 17.79
CA PRO A 169 -32.45 5.27 18.46
C PRO A 169 -31.13 5.09 17.68
N ASP A 170 -30.15 4.44 18.31
CA ASP A 170 -28.94 4.01 17.62
C ASP A 170 -29.26 3.08 16.44
N GLY A 171 -28.70 3.42 15.28
CA GLY A 171 -28.81 2.58 14.10
C GLY A 171 -27.89 1.37 14.17
N ILE A 172 -28.21 0.33 13.42
CA ILE A 172 -27.49 -0.94 13.36
C ILE A 172 -25.99 -0.75 13.13
N THR A 173 -25.58 0.18 12.25
CA THR A 173 -24.14 0.44 12.02
C THR A 173 -23.45 0.94 13.28
N ARG A 174 -24.08 1.88 14.01
CA ARG A 174 -23.53 2.44 15.24
C ARG A 174 -23.50 1.39 16.36
N GLU A 175 -24.54 0.57 16.48
CA GLU A 175 -24.58 -0.56 17.42
C GLU A 175 -23.43 -1.55 17.15
N LEU A 176 -23.28 -1.98 15.90
CA LEU A 176 -22.26 -2.96 15.50
C LEU A 176 -20.84 -2.46 15.75
N ILE A 177 -20.53 -1.21 15.36
CA ILE A 177 -19.20 -0.64 15.56
C ILE A 177 -18.94 -0.41 17.06
N SER A 178 -19.92 0.08 17.82
CA SER A 178 -19.78 0.25 19.27
C SER A 178 -19.49 -1.07 19.99
N ASP A 179 -20.18 -2.15 19.60
CA ASP A 179 -19.96 -3.48 20.16
C ASP A 179 -18.56 -4.02 19.83
N LEU A 180 -18.12 -3.86 18.56
CA LEU A 180 -16.76 -4.24 18.14
C LEU A 180 -15.68 -3.46 18.92
N LEU A 181 -15.84 -2.15 19.10
CA LEU A 181 -14.91 -1.32 19.87
C LEU A 181 -14.83 -1.76 21.32
N LYS A 182 -15.98 -1.93 21.99
CA LYS A 182 -16.05 -2.37 23.40
C LYS A 182 -15.36 -3.72 23.58
N GLN A 183 -15.69 -4.71 22.76
CA GLN A 183 -15.08 -6.04 22.83
C GLN A 183 -13.58 -5.98 22.57
N ARG A 184 -13.14 -5.16 21.59
CA ARG A 184 -11.71 -5.01 21.30
C ARG A 184 -10.95 -4.42 22.48
N ASP A 185 -11.48 -3.39 23.12
CA ASP A 185 -10.85 -2.75 24.27
C ASP A 185 -10.81 -3.68 25.48
N GLU A 186 -11.86 -4.46 25.71
CA GLU A 186 -11.88 -5.51 26.73
C GLU A 186 -10.79 -6.56 26.48
N LYS A 187 -10.67 -7.07 25.24
CA LYS A 187 -9.63 -8.03 24.87
C LYS A 187 -8.22 -7.47 25.06
N LYS A 188 -7.99 -6.20 24.71
CA LYS A 188 -6.70 -5.53 24.96
C LYS A 188 -6.42 -5.37 26.45
N ARG A 189 -7.42 -5.00 27.25
CA ARG A 189 -7.29 -4.85 28.70
C ARG A 189 -6.90 -6.18 29.34
N LEU A 190 -7.61 -7.26 29.00
CA LEU A 190 -7.31 -8.61 29.48
C LEU A 190 -5.95 -9.08 28.98
N ARG A 191 -5.60 -8.88 27.71
CA ARG A 191 -4.28 -9.25 27.16
C ARG A 191 -3.14 -8.66 28.00
N ASN A 192 -3.28 -7.39 28.40
CA ASN A 192 -2.26 -6.68 29.16
C ASN A 192 -2.12 -7.15 30.63
N THR A 193 -3.00 -8.03 31.13
CA THR A 193 -2.83 -8.65 32.45
C THR A 193 -1.95 -9.90 32.40
N PHE A 194 -1.60 -10.39 31.20
CA PHE A 194 -0.75 -11.56 31.01
C PHE A 194 0.66 -11.15 30.56
N PRO A 195 1.71 -11.92 30.92
CA PRO A 195 3.06 -11.68 30.43
C PRO A 195 3.14 -11.72 28.91
N HIS A 196 3.91 -10.79 28.33
CA HIS A 196 4.16 -10.76 26.90
C HIS A 196 4.76 -12.10 26.41
N GLY A 197 4.25 -12.64 25.31
CA GLY A 197 4.68 -13.93 24.74
C GLY A 197 4.13 -15.17 25.45
N SER A 198 3.32 -15.01 26.51
CA SER A 198 2.57 -16.14 27.08
C SER A 198 1.45 -16.58 26.12
N ARG A 199 1.03 -17.85 26.23
CA ARG A 199 -0.07 -18.39 25.43
C ARG A 199 -1.35 -17.54 25.52
N ASP A 200 -1.72 -17.12 26.73
CA ASP A 200 -2.94 -16.32 26.94
C ASP A 200 -2.80 -14.92 26.34
N TYR A 201 -1.61 -14.31 26.42
CA TYR A 201 -1.31 -13.05 25.76
C TYR A 201 -1.48 -13.18 24.24
N GLU A 202 -0.89 -14.21 23.62
CA GLU A 202 -0.95 -14.41 22.16
C GLU A 202 -2.37 -14.67 21.66
N VAL A 203 -3.16 -15.48 22.39
CA VAL A 203 -4.57 -15.74 22.05
C VAL A 203 -5.39 -14.45 22.13
N LEU A 204 -5.26 -13.67 23.21
CA LEU A 204 -6.00 -12.42 23.35
C LEU A 204 -5.54 -11.35 22.35
N ASP A 205 -4.26 -11.36 21.98
CA ASP A 205 -3.74 -10.49 20.92
C ASP A 205 -4.32 -10.87 19.55
N MET A 206 -4.38 -12.17 19.23
CA MET A 206 -5.04 -12.67 18.02
C MET A 206 -6.51 -12.25 17.99
N GLN A 207 -7.23 -12.40 19.11
CA GLN A 207 -8.64 -12.03 19.22
C GLN A 207 -8.88 -10.54 18.99
N GLN A 208 -8.11 -9.65 19.63
CA GLN A 208 -8.28 -8.21 19.38
C GLN A 208 -7.89 -7.84 17.93
N ASN A 209 -6.93 -8.55 17.33
CA ASN A 209 -6.54 -8.37 15.93
C ASN A 209 -7.65 -8.82 14.97
N VAL A 210 -8.34 -9.93 15.24
CA VAL A 210 -9.52 -10.39 14.48
C VAL A 210 -10.62 -9.33 14.51
N ILE A 211 -10.95 -8.82 15.70
CA ILE A 211 -11.97 -7.76 15.85
C ILE A 211 -11.57 -6.50 15.08
N LYS A 212 -10.29 -6.10 15.16
CA LYS A 212 -9.74 -4.97 14.37
C LYS A 212 -9.93 -5.19 12.86
N VAL A 213 -9.65 -6.40 12.37
CA VAL A 213 -9.80 -6.73 10.94
C VAL A 213 -11.26 -6.67 10.52
N ILE A 214 -12.18 -7.22 11.30
CA ILE A 214 -13.62 -7.15 11.02
C ILE A 214 -14.11 -5.70 10.99
N MET A 215 -13.71 -4.88 11.98
CA MET A 215 -14.08 -3.47 12.04
C MET A 215 -13.57 -2.68 10.83
N ASN A 216 -12.30 -2.83 10.44
CA ASN A 216 -11.75 -2.17 9.26
C ASN A 216 -12.41 -2.65 7.96
N THR A 217 -12.76 -3.94 7.92
CA THR A 217 -13.44 -4.56 6.77
C THR A 217 -14.88 -4.07 6.64
N TYR A 218 -15.59 -3.83 7.74
CA TYR A 218 -16.96 -3.33 7.74
C TYR A 218 -17.06 -2.05 6.91
N TYR A 219 -16.15 -1.09 7.12
CA TYR A 219 -16.12 0.13 6.31
C TYR A 219 -15.85 -0.17 4.83
N GLY A 220 -14.83 -0.95 4.49
CA GLY A 220 -14.54 -1.28 3.09
C GLY A 220 -15.72 -1.93 2.37
N VAL A 221 -16.46 -2.79 3.07
CA VAL A 221 -17.64 -3.48 2.56
C VAL A 221 -18.89 -2.57 2.54
N SER A 222 -18.98 -1.58 3.43
CA SER A 222 -20.11 -0.63 3.44
C SER A 222 -20.23 0.21 2.17
N GLY A 223 -19.11 0.46 1.49
CA GLY A 223 -19.08 1.12 0.18
C GLY A 223 -19.18 0.16 -1.00
N PHE A 224 -19.32 -1.16 -0.78
CA PHE A 224 -19.41 -2.15 -1.85
C PHE A 224 -20.87 -2.31 -2.30
N PRO A 225 -21.22 -2.05 -3.58
CA PRO A 225 -22.62 -2.05 -4.04
C PRO A 225 -23.39 -3.36 -3.79
N LYS A 226 -22.70 -4.50 -3.73
CA LYS A 226 -23.35 -5.81 -3.46
C LYS A 226 -23.53 -6.12 -1.97
N PHE A 227 -23.03 -5.25 -1.09
CA PHE A 227 -23.25 -5.39 0.34
C PHE A 227 -24.70 -5.07 0.69
N ARG A 228 -25.22 -5.74 1.70
CA ARG A 228 -26.62 -5.67 2.09
C ARG A 228 -27.03 -4.30 2.61
N LEU A 229 -26.18 -3.70 3.45
CA LEU A 229 -26.42 -2.37 4.03
C LEU A 229 -25.79 -1.26 3.19
N TYR A 230 -25.46 -1.55 1.92
CA TYR A 230 -24.95 -0.52 1.02
C TYR A 230 -26.05 0.50 0.74
N ASP A 231 -25.72 1.76 0.99
CA ASP A 231 -26.56 2.90 0.64
C ASP A 231 -25.66 4.04 0.14
N ARG A 232 -25.96 4.52 -1.06
CA ARG A 232 -25.14 5.53 -1.74
C ARG A 232 -25.13 6.86 -0.99
N ASP A 233 -26.26 7.27 -0.40
CA ASP A 233 -26.35 8.54 0.31
C ASP A 233 -25.58 8.48 1.62
N ILE A 234 -25.60 7.34 2.30
CA ILE A 234 -24.76 7.09 3.47
C ILE A 234 -23.27 7.16 3.09
N GLY A 235 -22.86 6.49 2.01
CA GLY A 235 -21.49 6.56 1.51
C GLY A 235 -21.05 7.99 1.20
N SER A 236 -21.90 8.74 0.50
CA SER A 236 -21.68 10.15 0.15
C SER A 236 -21.62 11.07 1.39
N ALA A 237 -22.49 10.85 2.38
CA ALA A 237 -22.50 11.59 3.64
C ALA A 237 -21.21 11.36 4.44
N VAL A 238 -20.77 10.10 4.53
CA VAL A 238 -19.55 9.71 5.25
C VAL A 238 -18.30 10.31 4.58
N THR A 239 -18.21 10.28 3.25
CA THR A 239 -17.09 10.93 2.56
C THR A 239 -17.16 12.43 2.67
N ALA A 240 -18.34 13.06 2.59
CA ALA A 240 -18.51 14.49 2.80
C ALA A 240 -18.06 14.94 4.19
N THR A 241 -18.43 14.21 5.24
CA THR A 241 -17.95 14.44 6.61
C THR A 241 -16.44 14.29 6.71
N GLY A 242 -15.87 13.24 6.09
CA GLY A 242 -14.41 13.05 6.05
C GLY A 242 -13.67 14.23 5.42
N ARG A 243 -14.19 14.75 4.29
CA ARG A 243 -13.62 15.95 3.66
C ARG A 243 -13.75 17.19 4.54
N ALA A 244 -14.90 17.39 5.17
CA ALA A 244 -15.18 18.57 5.99
C ALA A 244 -14.30 18.62 7.24
N ILE A 245 -14.09 17.49 7.93
CA ILE A 245 -13.26 17.47 9.14
C ILE A 245 -11.77 17.64 8.82
N ILE A 246 -11.31 17.18 7.66
CA ILE A 246 -9.94 17.40 7.19
C ILE A 246 -9.71 18.87 6.87
N GLU A 247 -10.64 19.53 6.17
CA GLU A 247 -10.55 20.99 5.94
C GLU A 247 -10.63 21.77 7.26
N PHE A 248 -11.51 21.37 8.18
CA PHE A 248 -11.60 21.98 9.51
C PHE A 248 -10.30 21.83 10.30
N THR A 249 -9.71 20.62 10.29
CA THR A 249 -8.40 20.35 10.92
C THR A 249 -7.34 21.26 10.33
N LYS A 250 -7.38 21.46 9.01
CA LYS A 250 -6.47 22.37 8.32
C LYS A 250 -6.60 23.81 8.81
N ASN A 251 -7.82 24.34 8.84
CA ASN A 251 -8.07 25.72 9.26
C ASN A 251 -7.61 25.94 10.71
N VAL A 252 -7.87 25.00 11.62
CA VAL A 252 -7.40 25.10 13.02
C VAL A 252 -5.88 25.11 13.10
N VAL A 253 -5.18 24.30 12.31
CA VAL A 253 -3.71 24.29 12.27
C VAL A 253 -3.15 25.61 11.72
N GLU A 254 -3.78 26.16 10.68
CA GLU A 254 -3.39 27.45 10.08
C GLU A 254 -3.65 28.61 11.05
N GLU A 255 -4.77 28.62 11.78
CA GLU A 255 -5.07 29.57 12.87
C GLU A 255 -4.02 29.53 13.99
N MET A 256 -3.41 28.36 14.24
CA MET A 256 -2.31 28.21 15.18
C MET A 256 -0.95 28.69 14.62
N GLY A 257 -0.89 29.18 13.38
CA GLY A 257 0.32 29.72 12.75
C GLY A 257 1.24 28.67 12.13
N TYR A 258 0.72 27.49 11.82
CA TYR A 258 1.46 26.41 11.17
C TYR A 258 1.00 26.18 9.74
N SER A 259 1.91 25.74 8.88
CA SER A 259 1.63 25.50 7.46
C SER A 259 1.44 24.02 7.18
N ILE A 260 0.40 23.70 6.42
CA ILE A 260 0.14 22.33 5.97
C ILE A 260 0.84 22.09 4.65
N LEU A 261 1.61 21.01 4.60
CA LEU A 261 2.33 20.59 3.39
C LEU A 261 1.49 19.70 2.50
N TYR A 262 0.72 18.81 3.13
CA TYR A 262 0.00 17.74 2.49
C TYR A 262 -1.11 17.23 3.40
N GLY A 263 -2.17 16.68 2.81
CA GLY A 263 -3.19 15.94 3.52
C GLY A 263 -3.81 14.89 2.61
N ASP A 264 -3.95 13.67 3.12
CA ASP A 264 -4.45 12.52 2.38
C ASP A 264 -5.50 11.82 3.21
N THR A 265 -6.77 11.94 2.80
CA THR A 265 -7.92 11.18 3.29
C THR A 265 -8.25 11.37 4.77
N ASP A 266 -7.37 10.91 5.66
CA ASP A 266 -7.46 10.89 7.12
C ASP A 266 -6.22 11.51 7.80
N SER A 267 -5.19 11.89 7.05
CA SER A 267 -3.94 12.43 7.60
C SER A 267 -3.66 13.87 7.16
N VAL A 268 -3.01 14.65 8.04
CA VAL A 268 -2.54 16.01 7.80
C VAL A 268 -1.06 16.11 8.17
N LEU A 269 -0.26 16.66 7.27
CA LEU A 269 1.19 16.85 7.43
C LEU A 269 1.49 18.33 7.61
N ILE A 270 2.17 18.66 8.69
CA ILE A 270 2.47 20.04 9.09
C ILE A 270 3.98 20.23 9.06
N SER A 271 4.44 21.30 8.41
CA SER A 271 5.84 21.71 8.48
C SER A 271 6.07 22.68 9.61
N PHE A 272 7.03 22.38 10.47
CA PHE A 272 7.55 23.36 11.41
C PHE A 272 8.75 24.14 10.88
N GLY A 273 9.33 23.72 9.74
CA GLY A 273 10.54 24.33 9.20
C GLY A 273 11.65 24.35 10.25
N LYS A 274 12.41 25.44 10.34
CA LYS A 274 13.51 25.60 11.31
C LYS A 274 13.09 26.32 12.60
N LYS A 275 11.80 26.28 12.96
CA LYS A 275 11.26 27.00 14.14
C LYS A 275 11.74 26.42 15.48
N PHE A 276 11.99 25.12 15.55
CA PHE A 276 12.37 24.42 16.79
C PHE A 276 13.82 23.97 16.75
N LYS A 277 14.42 23.82 17.95
CA LYS A 277 15.85 23.50 18.09
C LYS A 277 16.11 22.03 18.40
N SER A 278 15.08 21.28 18.83
CA SER A 278 15.19 19.88 19.24
C SER A 278 13.95 19.08 18.87
N ASN A 279 14.11 17.76 18.75
CA ASN A 279 13.01 16.84 18.50
C ASN A 279 12.03 16.80 19.68
N GLU A 280 12.52 16.98 20.91
CA GLU A 280 11.70 17.03 22.12
C GLU A 280 10.72 18.21 22.10
N GLU A 281 11.18 19.40 21.71
CA GLU A 281 10.32 20.59 21.55
C GLU A 281 9.23 20.35 20.49
N ILE A 282 9.60 19.74 19.37
CA ILE A 282 8.70 19.39 18.28
C ILE A 282 7.63 18.40 18.77
N ILE A 283 8.04 17.32 19.43
CA ILE A 283 7.14 16.29 19.97
C ILE A 283 6.18 16.90 21.01
N GLN A 284 6.66 17.76 21.90
CA GLN A 284 5.83 18.39 22.92
C GLN A 284 4.81 19.36 22.31
N THR A 285 5.24 20.13 21.31
CA THR A 285 4.35 21.02 20.55
C THR A 285 3.30 20.21 19.79
N SER A 286 3.68 19.11 19.14
CA SER A 286 2.76 18.21 18.44
C SER A 286 1.71 17.61 19.36
N LYS A 287 2.08 17.19 20.57
CA LYS A 287 1.11 16.74 21.59
C LYS A 287 0.15 17.84 22.01
N THR A 288 0.62 19.09 22.06
CA THR A 288 -0.23 20.25 22.36
C THR A 288 -1.23 20.50 21.24
N ILE A 289 -0.78 20.46 19.97
CA ILE A 289 -1.65 20.55 18.78
C ILE A 289 -2.67 19.41 18.78
N GLU A 290 -2.25 18.17 19.08
CA GLU A 290 -3.16 17.02 19.21
C GLU A 290 -4.29 17.31 20.22
N SER A 291 -3.95 17.83 21.40
CA SER A 291 -4.95 18.16 22.42
C SER A 291 -5.90 19.28 21.97
N VAL A 292 -5.39 20.30 21.26
CA VAL A 292 -6.21 21.41 20.76
C VAL A 292 -7.16 20.92 19.67
N LEU A 293 -6.67 20.15 18.70
CA LEU A 293 -7.47 19.59 17.61
C LEU A 293 -8.59 18.70 18.13
N ASN A 294 -8.29 17.78 19.04
CA ASN A 294 -9.29 16.90 19.62
C ASN A 294 -10.40 17.66 20.37
N LYS A 295 -10.07 18.77 21.06
CA LYS A 295 -11.08 19.65 21.68
C LYS A 295 -11.90 20.42 20.64
N LYS A 296 -11.26 20.89 19.56
CA LYS A 296 -11.94 21.64 18.49
C LYS A 296 -12.91 20.77 17.68
N TYR A 297 -12.76 19.45 17.71
CA TYR A 297 -13.75 18.55 17.10
C TYR A 297 -15.13 18.59 17.78
N ASP A 298 -15.23 19.01 19.05
CA ASP A 298 -16.52 19.28 19.69
C ASP A 298 -17.28 20.39 18.94
N THR A 299 -16.57 21.46 18.57
CA THR A 299 -17.10 22.57 17.78
C THR A 299 -17.50 22.09 16.39
N PHE A 300 -16.65 21.32 15.71
CA PHE A 300 -16.98 20.75 14.40
C PHE A 300 -18.26 19.91 14.44
N ALA A 301 -18.39 19.00 15.42
CA ALA A 301 -19.54 18.14 15.56
C ALA A 301 -20.83 18.94 15.79
N LYS A 302 -20.79 19.94 16.68
CA LYS A 302 -21.95 20.77 17.00
C LYS A 302 -22.34 21.70 15.87
N ASP A 303 -21.38 22.40 15.27
CA ASP A 303 -21.65 23.48 14.34
C ASP A 303 -21.85 22.99 12.91
N VAL A 304 -21.08 21.98 12.49
CA VAL A 304 -21.16 21.42 11.13
C VAL A 304 -22.12 20.26 11.07
N LEU A 305 -22.06 19.33 12.03
CA LEU A 305 -22.87 18.10 11.98
C LEU A 305 -24.18 18.15 12.76
N LYS A 306 -24.37 19.16 13.61
CA LYS A 306 -25.50 19.28 14.54
C LYS A 306 -25.61 18.10 15.50
N VAL A 307 -24.47 17.55 15.92
CA VAL A 307 -24.37 16.39 16.81
C VAL A 307 -23.77 16.81 18.17
N ASP A 308 -24.37 16.34 19.27
CA ASP A 308 -23.87 16.62 20.63
C ASP A 308 -22.68 15.74 21.04
N LYS A 309 -22.61 14.50 20.52
CA LYS A 309 -21.56 13.52 20.86
C LYS A 309 -20.91 12.98 19.60
N HIS A 310 -19.60 13.18 19.46
CA HIS A 310 -18.84 12.64 18.34
C HIS A 310 -17.84 11.56 18.77
N TYR A 311 -17.29 10.89 17.76
CA TYR A 311 -16.28 9.84 17.91
C TYR A 311 -14.96 10.15 17.19
N PHE A 312 -14.83 11.35 16.61
CA PHE A 312 -13.59 11.80 16.00
C PHE A 312 -12.47 11.94 17.02
N SER A 313 -11.27 11.50 16.63
CA SER A 313 -10.04 11.84 17.31
C SER A 313 -8.87 11.82 16.34
N THR A 314 -7.90 12.69 16.55
CA THR A 314 -6.62 12.72 15.83
C THR A 314 -5.48 12.33 16.76
N LYS A 315 -4.40 11.78 16.19
CA LYS A 315 -3.19 11.39 16.92
C LYS A 315 -1.96 11.86 16.17
N PHE A 316 -1.00 12.40 16.89
CA PHE A 316 0.36 12.60 16.41
C PHE A 316 1.03 11.23 16.21
N GLU A 317 1.28 10.86 14.96
CA GLU A 317 1.77 9.53 14.60
C GLU A 317 3.29 9.51 14.37
N LYS A 318 3.80 10.50 13.62
CA LYS A 318 5.19 10.48 13.09
C LYS A 318 5.81 11.86 13.06
N LEU A 319 7.13 11.92 13.26
CA LEU A 319 7.98 13.06 12.97
C LEU A 319 9.06 12.66 11.97
N TYR A 320 9.13 13.40 10.88
CA TYR A 320 10.25 13.40 9.95
C TYR A 320 11.12 14.63 10.20
N ASP A 321 12.42 14.44 10.39
CA ASP A 321 13.35 15.57 10.46
C ASP A 321 13.48 16.24 9.08
N ARG A 322 13.51 15.45 8.00
CA ARG A 322 13.53 15.92 6.61
C ARG A 322 12.60 15.11 5.73
N PHE A 323 11.80 15.82 4.95
CA PHE A 323 10.69 15.26 4.17
C PHE A 323 10.71 15.76 2.74
N PHE A 324 10.67 14.84 1.78
CA PHE A 324 10.60 15.10 0.35
C PHE A 324 9.19 14.79 -0.18
N GLN A 325 8.60 15.75 -0.90
CA GLN A 325 7.32 15.58 -1.60
C GLN A 325 7.51 15.87 -3.10
N ALA A 326 7.08 14.93 -3.94
CA ALA A 326 7.29 15.02 -5.40
C ALA A 326 6.21 15.82 -6.14
N GLY A 327 5.45 16.69 -5.46
CA GLY A 327 4.35 17.45 -6.05
C GLY A 327 3.21 16.58 -6.60
N LYS A 328 3.10 15.31 -6.17
CA LYS A 328 2.04 14.39 -6.59
C LYS A 328 1.48 13.63 -5.39
N LYS A 329 0.17 13.39 -5.44
CA LYS A 329 -0.55 12.66 -4.39
C LYS A 329 0.10 11.30 -4.15
N LYS A 330 0.25 10.93 -2.88
CA LYS A 330 0.88 9.68 -2.43
C LYS A 330 2.31 9.47 -2.93
N ARG A 331 3.10 10.53 -3.20
CA ARG A 331 4.50 10.40 -3.64
C ARG A 331 5.47 11.23 -2.79
N TYR A 332 5.77 10.71 -1.62
CA TYR A 332 6.66 11.37 -0.66
C TYR A 332 7.60 10.37 0.01
N ALA A 333 8.68 10.90 0.58
CA ALA A 333 9.61 10.16 1.41
C ALA A 333 10.08 11.03 2.57
N GLY A 334 10.48 10.44 3.68
CA GLY A 334 11.02 11.20 4.80
C GLY A 334 11.93 10.36 5.68
N HIS A 335 12.90 11.01 6.30
CA HIS A 335 13.71 10.40 7.34
C HIS A 335 12.94 10.47 8.66
N LEU A 336 12.43 9.31 9.07
CA LEU A 336 11.57 9.12 10.23
C LEU A 336 12.44 9.00 11.48
N VAL A 337 12.34 10.01 12.34
CA VAL A 337 13.13 10.10 13.58
C VAL A 337 12.32 9.76 14.84
N TRP A 338 10.99 9.77 14.74
CA TRP A 338 10.11 9.36 15.84
C TRP A 338 8.79 8.83 15.32
N LYS A 339 8.25 7.79 15.97
CA LYS A 339 6.94 7.21 15.68
C LYS A 339 6.24 6.70 16.94
N GLU A 340 5.04 7.21 17.20
CA GLU A 340 4.13 6.74 18.25
C GLU A 340 4.74 6.51 19.65
N GLY A 341 5.69 7.37 20.04
CA GLY A 341 6.35 7.32 21.36
C GLY A 341 7.69 6.61 21.36
N VAL A 342 8.17 6.16 20.21
CA VAL A 342 9.45 5.45 20.06
C VAL A 342 10.33 6.20 19.07
N ASP A 343 11.59 6.41 19.42
CA ASP A 343 12.58 6.97 18.50
C ASP A 343 12.82 6.02 17.33
N ALA A 344 13.10 6.60 16.17
CA ALA A 344 13.29 5.87 14.93
C ALA A 344 14.53 6.39 14.19
N ASP A 345 15.07 5.55 13.33
CA ASP A 345 16.04 5.96 12.32
C ASP A 345 15.77 5.13 11.05
N LYS A 346 14.73 5.53 10.32
CA LYS A 346 14.24 4.80 9.14
C LYS A 346 13.86 5.77 8.04
N ILE A 347 14.02 5.35 6.79
CA ILE A 347 13.45 6.11 5.67
C ILE A 347 12.07 5.53 5.34
N ASP A 348 11.05 6.37 5.45
CA ASP A 348 9.70 6.05 4.97
C ASP A 348 9.56 6.51 3.52
N ILE A 349 9.09 5.64 2.63
CA ILE A 349 8.93 5.92 1.20
C ILE A 349 7.54 5.47 0.76
N VAL A 350 6.76 6.39 0.20
CA VAL A 350 5.37 6.18 -0.17
C VAL A 350 5.14 6.49 -1.66
N GLY A 351 4.58 5.50 -2.36
CA GLY A 351 4.11 5.56 -3.75
C GLY A 351 5.15 5.75 -4.85
N PHE A 352 6.44 5.66 -4.51
CA PHE A 352 7.52 5.45 -5.48
C PHE A 352 7.62 3.98 -5.92
N GLU A 353 8.34 3.76 -7.01
CA GLU A 353 8.57 2.46 -7.63
C GLU A 353 9.40 1.49 -6.78
N THR A 354 9.99 1.96 -5.66
CA THR A 354 10.85 1.18 -4.76
C THR A 354 10.19 -0.08 -4.19
N ARG A 355 8.86 -0.13 -4.10
CA ARG A 355 8.09 -1.30 -3.62
C ARG A 355 7.22 -1.94 -4.70
N ARG A 356 7.29 -1.45 -5.93
CA ARG A 356 6.43 -1.94 -7.01
C ARG A 356 6.92 -3.29 -7.52
N SER A 357 5.99 -4.25 -7.61
CA SER A 357 6.34 -5.61 -7.99
C SER A 357 6.73 -5.75 -9.48
N ASP A 358 6.47 -4.73 -10.30
CA ASP A 358 6.78 -4.64 -11.73
C ASP A 358 8.03 -3.81 -12.04
N THR A 359 8.77 -3.37 -11.01
CA THR A 359 10.03 -2.63 -11.14
C THR A 359 11.23 -3.58 -11.03
N PRO A 360 12.27 -3.44 -11.88
CA PRO A 360 13.48 -4.26 -11.76
C PRO A 360 14.16 -4.12 -10.38
N PRO A 361 14.72 -5.20 -9.81
CA PRO A 361 15.38 -5.15 -8.49
C PRO A 361 16.42 -4.04 -8.35
N VAL A 362 17.34 -3.88 -9.32
CA VAL A 362 18.37 -2.84 -9.23
C VAL A 362 17.78 -1.44 -9.24
N VAL A 363 16.69 -1.24 -9.99
CA VAL A 363 16.03 0.07 -10.06
C VAL A 363 15.43 0.42 -8.71
N LYS A 364 14.84 -0.55 -7.98
CA LYS A 364 14.34 -0.30 -6.62
C LYS A 364 15.47 0.15 -5.69
N GLU A 365 16.61 -0.53 -5.75
CA GLU A 365 17.79 -0.20 -4.95
C GLU A 365 18.33 1.19 -5.28
N ILE A 366 18.48 1.51 -6.57
CA ILE A 366 18.94 2.82 -7.03
C ILE A 366 18.00 3.92 -6.56
N LEU A 367 16.68 3.75 -6.75
CA LEU A 367 15.69 4.75 -6.34
C LEU A 367 15.67 4.94 -4.82
N THR A 368 15.73 3.84 -4.05
CA THR A 368 15.86 3.92 -2.59
C THR A 368 17.11 4.68 -2.20
N THR A 369 18.24 4.41 -2.85
CA THR A 369 19.52 5.10 -2.55
C THR A 369 19.43 6.59 -2.83
N VAL A 370 18.92 6.99 -4.01
CA VAL A 370 18.75 8.41 -4.37
C VAL A 370 17.81 9.12 -3.39
N ILE A 371 16.67 8.50 -3.05
CA ILE A 371 15.73 9.05 -2.07
C ILE A 371 16.40 9.20 -0.70
N ASN A 372 17.14 8.17 -0.25
CA ASN A 372 17.87 8.20 1.02
C ASN A 372 18.87 9.35 1.07
N MET A 373 19.64 9.57 0.00
CA MET A 373 20.57 10.69 -0.09
C MET A 373 19.85 12.03 0.05
N ILE A 374 18.71 12.21 -0.64
CA ILE A 374 17.92 13.45 -0.60
C ILE A 374 17.37 13.73 0.80
N VAL A 375 16.77 12.72 1.45
CA VAL A 375 16.15 12.91 2.77
C VAL A 375 17.17 12.93 3.91
N LYS A 376 18.39 12.41 3.71
CA LYS A 376 19.51 12.59 4.64
C LYS A 376 20.30 13.88 4.42
N GLY A 377 19.95 14.63 3.37
CA GLY A 377 20.55 15.93 3.08
C GLY A 377 21.93 15.89 2.44
N GLU A 378 22.23 14.83 1.68
CA GLU A 378 23.42 14.80 0.83
C GLU A 378 23.41 15.98 -0.17
N PRO A 379 24.59 16.57 -0.44
CA PRO A 379 24.73 17.57 -1.49
C PRO A 379 24.27 17.04 -2.85
N GLU A 380 23.69 17.92 -3.65
CA GLU A 380 23.26 17.61 -5.03
C GLU A 380 24.38 16.97 -5.86
N SER A 381 25.61 17.48 -5.74
CA SER A 381 26.77 16.96 -6.46
C SER A 381 27.02 15.47 -6.18
N ASN A 382 26.79 15.00 -4.95
CA ASN A 382 26.94 13.60 -4.58
C ASN A 382 25.86 12.75 -5.24
N VAL A 383 24.60 13.23 -5.23
CA VAL A 383 23.49 12.54 -5.89
C VAL A 383 23.72 12.45 -7.40
N GLN A 384 24.12 13.55 -8.03
CA GLN A 384 24.48 13.59 -9.45
C GLN A 384 25.60 12.61 -9.79
N MET A 385 26.66 12.59 -8.98
CA MET A 385 27.80 11.68 -9.18
C MET A 385 27.36 10.21 -9.10
N TYR A 386 26.54 9.86 -8.09
CA TYR A 386 25.99 8.52 -7.94
C TYR A 386 25.15 8.12 -9.16
N VAL A 387 24.20 8.95 -9.59
CA VAL A 387 23.33 8.63 -10.73
C VAL A 387 24.15 8.52 -12.02
N LYS A 388 25.16 9.38 -12.24
CA LYS A 388 26.06 9.30 -13.39
C LYS A 388 26.79 7.95 -13.44
N GLU A 389 27.34 7.48 -12.31
CA GLU A 389 28.00 6.18 -12.24
C GLU A 389 27.03 5.02 -12.50
N VAL A 390 25.82 5.09 -11.94
CA VAL A 390 24.76 4.11 -12.22
C VAL A 390 24.45 4.05 -13.72
N VAL A 391 24.28 5.19 -14.38
CA VAL A 391 23.99 5.28 -15.82
C VAL A 391 25.14 4.70 -16.65
N ARG A 392 26.40 4.99 -16.29
CA ARG A 392 27.58 4.39 -16.94
C ARG A 392 27.57 2.86 -16.81
N LYS A 393 27.40 2.36 -15.58
CA LYS A 393 27.35 0.92 -15.28
C LYS A 393 26.23 0.20 -16.05
N TYR A 394 25.06 0.83 -16.12
CA TYR A 394 23.91 0.29 -16.85
C TYR A 394 24.17 0.20 -18.36
N ARG A 395 24.75 1.25 -18.96
CA ARG A 395 25.09 1.26 -20.41
C ARG A 395 26.21 0.29 -20.78
N ARG A 396 27.16 0.04 -19.86
CA ARG A 396 28.22 -0.97 -20.04
C ARG A 396 27.72 -2.41 -19.88
N GLY A 397 26.45 -2.61 -19.50
CA GLY A 397 25.87 -3.95 -19.29
C GLY A 397 26.46 -4.70 -18.10
N GLU A 398 26.96 -3.96 -17.10
CA GLU A 398 27.61 -4.53 -15.91
C GLU A 398 26.62 -5.01 -14.84
N TYR A 399 25.32 -4.77 -15.02
CA TYR A 399 24.27 -5.33 -14.16
C TYR A 399 23.79 -6.68 -14.72
N PRO A 400 23.65 -7.72 -13.88
CA PRO A 400 23.06 -9.00 -14.29
C PRO A 400 21.64 -8.82 -14.82
N LEU A 401 21.25 -9.65 -15.79
CA LEU A 401 19.90 -9.57 -16.40
C LEU A 401 18.80 -9.79 -15.36
N GLU A 402 19.04 -10.64 -14.37
CA GLU A 402 18.11 -10.87 -13.25
C GLU A 402 17.83 -9.58 -12.47
N GLN A 403 18.77 -8.65 -12.43
CA GLN A 403 18.63 -7.40 -11.70
C GLN A 403 17.96 -6.28 -12.53
N ILE A 404 18.19 -6.24 -13.84
CA ILE A 404 17.62 -5.22 -14.74
C ILE A 404 16.32 -5.66 -15.44
N GLY A 405 16.07 -6.96 -15.54
CA GLY A 405 14.92 -7.54 -16.22
C GLY A 405 13.61 -7.10 -15.58
N ILE A 406 12.64 -6.71 -16.42
CA ILE A 406 11.37 -6.11 -15.97
C ILE A 406 10.38 -7.22 -15.61
N PRO A 407 9.98 -7.38 -14.33
CA PRO A 407 9.02 -8.41 -13.96
C PRO A 407 7.68 -8.22 -14.69
N SER A 408 7.24 -9.26 -15.38
CA SER A 408 6.12 -9.22 -16.32
C SER A 408 5.17 -10.38 -16.07
N GLY A 409 4.18 -10.14 -15.21
CA GLY A 409 3.16 -11.13 -14.86
C GLY A 409 2.21 -11.44 -16.01
N ILE A 410 1.94 -12.72 -16.24
CA ILE A 410 0.91 -13.24 -17.13
C ILE A 410 -0.24 -13.73 -16.25
N SER A 411 -1.42 -13.16 -16.42
CA SER A 411 -2.59 -13.41 -15.55
C SER A 411 -3.63 -14.34 -16.17
N LYS A 412 -3.59 -14.51 -17.49
CA LYS A 412 -4.53 -15.34 -18.25
C LYS A 412 -3.78 -16.31 -19.15
N LYS A 413 -4.49 -17.28 -19.72
CA LYS A 413 -3.97 -18.06 -20.83
C LYS A 413 -3.74 -17.13 -22.04
N PHE A 414 -2.77 -17.45 -22.89
CA PHE A 414 -2.37 -16.55 -23.98
C PHE A 414 -3.53 -16.28 -24.95
N GLU A 415 -4.37 -17.29 -25.20
CA GLU A 415 -5.52 -17.22 -26.11
C GLU A 415 -6.64 -16.30 -25.60
N GLU A 416 -6.65 -15.97 -24.31
CA GLU A 416 -7.65 -15.08 -23.69
C GLU A 416 -7.26 -13.59 -23.80
N TYR A 417 -6.04 -13.28 -24.26
CA TYR A 417 -5.62 -11.90 -24.50
C TYR A 417 -6.14 -11.39 -25.84
N LYS A 418 -7.06 -10.43 -25.80
CA LYS A 418 -7.54 -9.75 -27.02
C LYS A 418 -6.43 -9.08 -27.82
N ASN A 419 -5.46 -8.49 -27.10
CA ASN A 419 -4.29 -7.83 -27.66
C ASN A 419 -3.04 -8.38 -26.97
N HIS A 420 -2.09 -8.87 -27.77
CA HIS A 420 -0.83 -9.40 -27.28
C HIS A 420 0.13 -8.23 -27.03
N ASP A 421 0.08 -7.71 -25.81
CA ASP A 421 1.01 -6.66 -25.38
C ASP A 421 2.45 -7.17 -25.28
N ILE A 422 3.38 -6.27 -24.99
CA ILE A 422 4.80 -6.60 -24.95
C ILE A 422 5.17 -7.75 -23.98
N ARG A 423 4.42 -7.92 -22.88
CA ARG A 423 4.68 -8.96 -21.88
C ARG A 423 4.25 -10.33 -22.42
N VAL A 424 3.10 -10.35 -23.10
CA VAL A 424 2.56 -11.53 -23.76
C VAL A 424 3.49 -11.95 -24.90
N ARG A 425 3.82 -11.04 -25.82
CA ARG A 425 4.74 -11.31 -26.95
C ARG A 425 6.09 -11.87 -26.48
N ALA A 426 6.68 -11.27 -25.45
CA ALA A 426 7.94 -11.71 -24.87
C ALA A 426 7.87 -13.16 -24.35
N SER A 427 6.77 -13.49 -23.66
CA SER A 427 6.57 -14.80 -23.04
C SER A 427 6.27 -15.88 -24.09
N GLU A 428 5.42 -15.59 -25.06
CA GLU A 428 5.12 -16.49 -26.17
C GLU A 428 6.37 -16.78 -27.01
N TYR A 429 7.13 -15.74 -27.34
CA TYR A 429 8.37 -15.89 -28.08
C TYR A 429 9.34 -16.82 -27.35
N SER A 430 9.55 -16.59 -26.06
CA SER A 430 10.46 -17.41 -25.26
C SER A 430 9.95 -18.84 -25.06
N ASN A 431 8.63 -19.06 -24.98
CA ASN A 431 8.10 -20.42 -24.88
C ASN A 431 8.42 -21.23 -26.15
N VAL A 432 8.25 -20.60 -27.32
CA VAL A 432 8.50 -21.25 -28.61
C VAL A 432 10.00 -21.45 -28.87
N ASN A 433 10.83 -20.44 -28.59
CA ASN A 433 12.22 -20.41 -29.06
C ASN A 433 13.25 -20.82 -28.00
N PHE A 434 12.93 -20.71 -26.70
CA PHE A 434 13.87 -20.97 -25.60
C PHE A 434 13.49 -22.21 -24.77
N GLY A 435 12.42 -22.92 -25.15
CA GLY A 435 11.93 -24.08 -24.40
C GLY A 435 11.40 -23.72 -23.00
N THR A 436 10.99 -22.46 -22.80
CA THR A 436 10.36 -22.03 -21.56
C THR A 436 8.88 -22.44 -21.52
N ASN A 437 8.25 -22.38 -20.33
CA ASN A 437 6.85 -22.78 -20.14
C ASN A 437 6.09 -21.76 -19.28
N PHE A 438 6.09 -20.49 -19.71
CA PHE A 438 5.33 -19.44 -19.06
C PHE A 438 3.84 -19.59 -19.36
N THR A 439 3.00 -19.54 -18.33
CA THR A 439 1.54 -19.74 -18.38
C THR A 439 0.82 -18.75 -17.46
N ALA A 440 -0.51 -18.84 -17.36
CA ALA A 440 -1.29 -18.02 -16.43
C ALA A 440 -0.77 -18.18 -14.97
N GLY A 441 -0.46 -17.06 -14.32
CA GLY A 441 0.16 -17.00 -13.00
C GLY A 441 1.69 -16.87 -13.03
N SER A 442 2.36 -17.09 -14.17
CA SER A 442 3.80 -16.88 -14.30
C SER A 442 4.18 -15.40 -14.27
N LYS A 443 5.38 -15.11 -13.77
CA LYS A 443 5.93 -13.74 -13.71
C LYS A 443 7.37 -13.71 -14.20
N PRO A 444 7.64 -14.06 -15.46
CA PRO A 444 8.98 -13.96 -16.01
C PRO A 444 9.46 -12.50 -16.00
N LYS A 445 10.77 -12.32 -16.11
CA LYS A 445 11.37 -11.02 -16.41
C LYS A 445 11.45 -10.86 -17.91
N ARG A 446 11.36 -9.62 -18.40
CA ARG A 446 11.55 -9.31 -19.82
C ARG A 446 12.68 -8.31 -20.02
N VAL A 447 13.33 -8.41 -21.17
CA VAL A 447 14.37 -7.49 -21.64
C VAL A 447 14.11 -7.11 -23.09
N TYR A 448 14.48 -5.88 -23.44
CA TYR A 448 14.43 -5.41 -24.83
C TYR A 448 15.65 -5.93 -25.59
N ILE A 449 15.45 -6.25 -26.86
CA ILE A 449 16.46 -6.80 -27.76
C ILE A 449 16.76 -5.78 -28.85
N ARG A 450 18.04 -5.45 -29.02
CA ARG A 450 18.53 -4.53 -30.05
C ARG A 450 18.66 -5.24 -31.39
N SER A 451 19.26 -6.42 -31.36
CA SER A 451 19.53 -7.24 -32.54
C SER A 451 19.70 -8.71 -32.17
N ILE A 452 19.54 -9.57 -33.17
CA ILE A 452 19.78 -11.01 -33.07
C ILE A 452 20.82 -11.35 -34.13
N SER A 453 21.94 -11.96 -33.74
CA SER A 453 23.07 -12.22 -34.65
C SER A 453 22.88 -13.45 -35.54
N ASP A 454 22.05 -14.41 -35.10
CA ASP A 454 21.78 -15.65 -35.82
C ASP A 454 20.40 -15.64 -36.48
N ARG A 455 20.36 -15.99 -37.77
CA ARG A 455 19.14 -16.00 -38.59
C ARG A 455 18.20 -17.18 -38.27
N LYS A 456 18.64 -18.17 -37.49
CA LYS A 456 17.77 -19.28 -37.06
C LYS A 456 16.61 -18.80 -36.18
N TYR A 457 16.80 -17.69 -35.47
CA TYR A 457 15.78 -17.12 -34.59
C TYR A 457 14.91 -16.12 -35.34
N PRO A 458 13.57 -16.16 -35.19
CA PRO A 458 12.69 -15.12 -35.70
C PRO A 458 13.02 -13.77 -35.07
N LYS A 459 12.86 -12.66 -35.80
CA LYS A 459 13.12 -11.32 -35.25
C LYS A 459 12.14 -11.01 -34.11
N THR A 460 12.65 -10.39 -33.05
CA THR A 460 11.85 -9.82 -31.96
C THR A 460 12.57 -8.63 -31.33
N ASP A 461 11.81 -7.70 -30.74
CA ASP A 461 12.29 -6.54 -29.97
C ASP A 461 12.28 -6.82 -28.46
N VAL A 462 11.75 -7.97 -28.03
CA VAL A 462 11.60 -8.31 -26.62
C VAL A 462 11.60 -9.83 -26.41
N VAL A 463 12.16 -10.27 -25.30
CA VAL A 463 12.09 -11.66 -24.84
C VAL A 463 11.84 -11.74 -23.34
N ALA A 464 11.31 -12.87 -22.89
CA ALA A 464 11.10 -13.19 -21.48
C ALA A 464 12.05 -14.29 -21.00
N PHE A 465 12.37 -14.28 -19.72
CA PHE A 465 13.23 -15.29 -19.07
C PHE A 465 12.93 -15.36 -17.58
N GLU A 466 13.26 -16.49 -16.97
CA GLU A 466 13.32 -16.69 -15.52
C GLU A 466 14.77 -16.68 -15.04
N PHE A 467 15.65 -17.35 -15.79
CA PHE A 467 17.09 -17.42 -15.54
C PHE A 467 17.83 -16.91 -16.78
N SER A 468 18.88 -16.09 -16.61
CA SER A 468 19.55 -15.45 -17.74
C SER A 468 20.14 -16.43 -18.74
N GLU A 469 20.49 -17.65 -18.30
CA GLU A 469 21.00 -18.74 -19.14
C GLU A 469 19.99 -19.23 -20.18
N GLN A 470 18.70 -18.92 -20.00
CA GLN A 470 17.65 -19.21 -20.98
C GLN A 470 17.73 -18.30 -22.21
N ILE A 471 18.40 -17.15 -22.12
CA ILE A 471 18.58 -16.24 -23.25
C ILE A 471 19.83 -16.67 -24.02
N PRO A 472 19.70 -17.08 -25.31
CA PRO A 472 20.85 -17.44 -26.12
C PRO A 472 21.79 -16.24 -26.33
N LYS A 473 23.10 -16.50 -26.42
CA LYS A 473 24.13 -15.46 -26.56
C LYS A 473 23.98 -14.63 -27.85
N GLU A 474 23.23 -15.13 -28.81
CA GLU A 474 22.91 -14.49 -30.08
C GLU A 474 21.96 -13.30 -29.93
N PHE A 475 21.29 -13.15 -28.78
CA PHE A 475 20.38 -12.03 -28.48
C PHE A 475 21.13 -10.89 -27.80
N ILE A 476 21.24 -9.76 -28.50
CA ILE A 476 21.91 -8.56 -27.98
C ILE A 476 20.89 -7.68 -27.24
N ILE A 477 21.08 -7.51 -25.94
CA ILE A 477 20.21 -6.70 -25.09
C ILE A 477 20.29 -5.21 -25.44
N ASP A 478 19.15 -4.53 -25.50
CA ASP A 478 19.09 -3.09 -25.70
C ASP A 478 19.12 -2.32 -24.37
N TYR A 479 20.32 -2.17 -23.80
CA TYR A 479 20.52 -1.47 -22.53
C TYR A 479 20.02 -0.02 -22.52
N GLU A 480 20.02 0.68 -23.66
CA GLU A 480 19.55 2.06 -23.72
C GLU A 480 18.02 2.14 -23.60
N THR A 481 17.28 1.29 -24.32
CA THR A 481 15.83 1.19 -24.14
C THR A 481 15.47 0.71 -22.73
N MET A 482 16.22 -0.25 -22.19
CA MET A 482 16.05 -0.71 -20.80
C MET A 482 16.26 0.43 -19.80
N LEU A 483 17.34 1.20 -19.93
CA LEU A 483 17.64 2.36 -19.07
C LEU A 483 16.53 3.41 -19.12
N ASN A 484 16.14 3.81 -20.33
CA ASN A 484 15.11 4.84 -20.50
C ASN A 484 13.76 4.41 -19.91
N LYS A 485 13.35 3.16 -20.13
CA LYS A 485 12.04 2.68 -19.67
C LYS A 485 11.99 2.28 -18.21
N THR A 486 13.13 1.96 -17.59
CA THR A 486 13.15 1.44 -16.22
C THR A 486 13.73 2.40 -15.21
N LEU A 487 14.69 3.23 -15.59
CA LEU A 487 15.45 4.06 -14.63
C LEU A 487 15.24 5.55 -14.83
N ARG A 488 15.26 6.03 -16.08
CA ARG A 488 15.17 7.47 -16.37
C ARG A 488 13.89 8.09 -15.83
N ASP A 489 12.72 7.58 -16.23
CA ASP A 489 11.45 8.18 -15.82
C ASP A 489 11.24 8.13 -14.29
N PRO A 490 11.56 7.03 -13.58
CA PRO A 490 11.49 7.02 -12.12
C PRO A 490 12.45 8.01 -11.43
N ILE A 491 13.68 8.16 -11.94
CA ILE A 491 14.63 9.15 -11.40
C ILE A 491 14.13 10.57 -11.67
N MET A 492 13.62 10.86 -12.87
CA MET A 492 13.05 12.17 -13.21
C MET A 492 11.95 12.59 -12.23
N ARG A 493 11.07 11.65 -11.84
CA ARG A 493 10.01 11.91 -10.86
C ARG A 493 10.53 12.30 -9.46
N ILE A 494 11.78 11.99 -9.14
CA ILE A 494 12.42 12.35 -7.87
C ILE A 494 13.16 13.69 -8.01
N ILE A 495 13.84 13.91 -9.13
CA ILE A 495 14.75 15.06 -9.29
C ILE A 495 14.06 16.32 -9.84
N GLU A 496 13.03 16.19 -10.69
CA GLU A 496 12.28 17.34 -11.22
C GLU A 496 11.64 18.20 -10.10
N PRO A 497 11.03 17.61 -9.05
CA PRO A 497 10.51 18.37 -7.91
C PRO A 497 11.56 19.18 -7.14
N LEU A 498 12.84 18.84 -7.30
CA LEU A 498 13.99 19.55 -6.71
C LEU A 498 14.54 20.64 -7.64
N GLY A 499 14.00 20.77 -8.86
CA GLY A 499 14.49 21.68 -9.89
C GLY A 499 15.65 21.13 -10.73
N TRP A 500 15.99 19.85 -10.57
CA TRP A 500 17.07 19.19 -11.31
C TRP A 500 16.55 18.57 -12.61
N THR A 501 17.46 18.35 -13.56
CA THR A 501 17.14 17.84 -14.90
C THR A 501 17.87 16.54 -15.21
N TRP A 502 17.40 15.79 -16.21
CA TRP A 502 18.10 14.59 -16.67
C TRP A 502 19.53 14.88 -17.13
N THR A 503 19.75 16.07 -17.71
CA THR A 503 21.08 16.50 -18.18
C THR A 503 22.09 16.61 -17.05
N ASP A 504 21.64 16.91 -15.83
CA ASP A 504 22.51 16.95 -14.66
C ASP A 504 22.97 15.56 -14.22
N MET A 505 22.25 14.51 -14.66
CA MET A 505 22.40 13.12 -14.25
C MET A 505 23.00 12.21 -15.34
N ASP A 506 22.90 12.60 -16.61
CA ASP A 506 23.36 11.79 -17.74
C ASP A 506 24.78 12.18 -18.20
N PRO A 507 25.78 11.28 -18.08
CA PRO A 507 27.17 11.56 -18.43
C PRO A 507 27.43 11.63 -19.94
N THR A 508 26.46 11.35 -20.81
CA THR A 508 26.64 11.37 -22.28
C THR A 508 26.43 12.73 -22.93
N ARG A 509 25.95 13.73 -22.16
CA ARG A 509 25.78 15.10 -22.64
C ARG A 509 26.39 16.09 -21.65
N THR A 510 27.70 15.98 -21.42
CA THR A 510 28.46 17.14 -20.93
C THR A 510 28.45 18.18 -22.05
N SER A 511 27.63 19.21 -21.94
CA SER A 511 27.68 20.34 -22.88
C SER A 511 29.04 21.03 -22.73
N LEU A 512 29.66 21.41 -23.86
CA LEU A 512 30.86 22.24 -23.89
C LEU A 512 30.71 23.56 -23.09
N ALA A 513 29.47 23.98 -22.83
CA ALA A 513 29.12 25.12 -21.98
C ALA A 513 29.63 25.01 -20.53
N GLN A 514 29.87 23.81 -19.99
CA GLN A 514 30.45 23.66 -18.64
C GLN A 514 31.97 23.89 -18.58
N PHE A 515 32.64 24.06 -19.72
CA PHE A 515 34.06 24.39 -19.80
C PHE A 515 34.34 25.86 -20.16
N GLY A 516 33.30 26.72 -20.18
CA GLY A 516 33.47 28.17 -20.42
C GLY A 516 33.95 28.52 -21.84
N ILE A 517 33.68 27.66 -22.82
CA ILE A 517 33.99 27.93 -24.23
C ILE A 517 32.66 28.26 -24.93
N ASP A 518 32.40 29.56 -25.07
CA ASP A 518 31.37 30.06 -25.99
C ASP A 518 31.85 29.84 -27.43
N ILE A 519 31.00 29.23 -28.27
CA ILE A 519 31.17 29.19 -29.73
C ILE A 519 30.29 30.27 -30.34
#